data_AF-A0A1H8Y5H2-F1
#
_entry.id   AF-A0A1H8Y5H2-F1
#
_cell.length_a   1.000
_cell.length_b   1.000
_cell.length_c   1.000
_cell.angle_alpha   90.00
_cell.angle_beta   90.00
_cell.angle_gamma   90.00
#
_symmetry.space_group_name_H-M   'P 1'
#
loop_
_entity.id
_entity.type
_entity.pdbx_description
1 polymer ?
#
loop_
_entity_poly.entity_id
_entity_poly.type
_entity_poly.pdbx_seq_one_letter_code
_entity_poly.pdbx_strand_id
1 'polypeptide(L)' 'MTGEELLAVCFKIRAYHEQGPVGALAIVCTPEQIVEFARLLGALAAADRPIKMFSGLRQAHSWLGYQKS' A
#
# COMPACT_ATOMS: atom_id res chain seq x y z
N MET A 1 -16.25 0.84 1.37
CA MET A 1 -15.36 -0.09 0.66
C MET A 1 -15.49 -1.43 1.35
N THR A 2 -15.82 -2.50 0.62
CA THR A 2 -15.96 -3.85 1.18
C THR A 2 -14.60 -4.56 1.19
N GLY A 3 -14.49 -5.67 1.92
CA GLY A 3 -13.28 -6.49 1.91
C GLY A 3 -12.93 -7.05 0.52
N GLU A 4 -13.93 -7.31 -0.33
CA GLU A 4 -13.76 -7.81 -1.69
C GLU A 4 -13.18 -6.74 -2.63
N GLU A 5 -13.67 -5.50 -2.52
CA GLU A 5 -13.11 -4.36 -3.27
C GLU A 5 -11.64 -4.13 -2.90
N LEU A 6 -11.28 -4.28 -1.63
CA LEU A 6 -9.89 -4.18 -1.21
C LEU A 6 -9.05 -5.35 -1.71
N LEU A 7 -9.59 -6.57 -1.73
CA LEU A 7 -8.88 -7.74 -2.26
C LEU A 7 -8.59 -7.58 -3.77
N ALA A 8 -9.52 -6.98 -4.51
CA ALA A 8 -9.30 -6.59 -5.91
C ALA A 8 -8.19 -5.53 -6.07
N VAL A 9 -8.11 -4.56 -5.15
CA VAL A 9 -7.00 -3.60 -5.11
C VAL A 9 -5.68 -4.31 -4.81
N CYS A 10 -5.63 -5.23 -3.84
CA CYS A 10 -4.46 -6.03 -3.52
C CYS A 10 -3.98 -6.85 -4.71
N PHE A 11 -4.91 -7.50 -5.43
CA PHE A 11 -4.61 -8.28 -6.63
C PHE A 11 -3.98 -7.41 -7.73
N LYS A 12 -4.57 -6.23 -8.00
CA LYS A 12 -4.00 -5.27 -8.96
C LYS A 12 -2.61 -4.80 -8.57
N ILE A 13 -2.40 -4.50 -7.30
CA ILE A 13 -1.10 -4.08 -6.77
C ILE A 13 -0.04 -5.16 -6.98
N ARG A 14 -0.38 -6.44 -6.78
CA ARG A 14 0.50 -7.58 -7.03
C ARG A 14 0.77 -7.82 -8.52
N ALA A 15 -0.22 -7.64 -9.38
CA ALA A 15 -0.04 -7.80 -10.83
C ALA A 15 1.01 -6.83 -11.39
N TYR A 16 1.19 -5.65 -10.79
CA TYR A 16 2.28 -4.74 -11.17
C TYR A 16 3.67 -5.28 -10.80
N HIS A 17 3.80 -6.15 -9.80
CA HIS A 17 5.10 -6.77 -9.46
C HIS A 17 5.61 -7.72 -10.54
N GLU A 18 4.70 -8.36 -11.27
CA GLU A 18 5.07 -9.25 -12.38
C GLU A 18 5.62 -8.48 -13.59
N GLN A 19 5.44 -7.16 -13.63
CA GLN A 19 5.83 -6.31 -14.76
C GLN A 19 7.22 -5.66 -14.59
N GLY A 20 7.92 -5.91 -13.47
CA GLY A 20 9.26 -5.39 -13.20
C GLY A 20 9.40 -4.76 -11.81
N PRO A 21 10.55 -4.14 -11.51
CA PRO A 21 10.81 -3.56 -10.20
C PRO A 21 9.84 -2.40 -9.93
N VAL A 22 9.03 -2.54 -8.87
CA VAL A 22 8.06 -1.52 -8.47
C VAL A 22 8.56 -0.81 -7.21
N GLY A 23 8.67 0.51 -7.28
CA GLY A 23 9.12 1.33 -6.16
C GLY A 23 8.17 1.33 -4.96
N ALA A 24 8.58 2.06 -3.91
CA ALA A 24 7.84 2.17 -2.66
C ALA A 24 6.36 2.54 -2.85
N LEU A 25 5.48 1.93 -2.06
CA LEU A 25 4.04 2.14 -2.12
C LEU A 25 3.54 2.82 -0.85
N ALA A 26 2.88 3.98 -1.01
CA ALA A 26 2.15 4.63 0.06
C ALA A 26 0.64 4.47 -0.15
N ILE A 27 -0.08 4.08 0.89
CA ILE A 27 -1.54 3.95 0.87
C ILE A 27 -2.14 4.94 1.86
N VAL A 28 -3.13 5.73 1.43
CA VAL A 28 -3.82 6.71 2.28
C VAL A 28 -5.21 6.19 2.60
N CYS A 29 -5.50 6.04 3.90
CA CYS A 29 -6.74 5.48 4.42
C CYS A 29 -7.20 6.28 5.64
N THR A 30 -8.48 6.18 6.03
CA THR A 30 -8.92 6.70 7.34
C THR A 30 -8.34 5.86 8.49
N PRO A 31 -8.27 6.37 9.73
CA PRO A 31 -7.79 5.60 10.87
C PRO A 31 -8.53 4.26 11.08
N GLU A 32 -9.84 4.25 10.86
CA GLU A 32 -10.69 3.06 10.98
C GLU A 32 -10.31 2.02 9.92
N GLN A 33 -10.09 2.49 8.69
CA GLN A 33 -9.64 1.68 7.56
C GLN A 33 -8.22 1.14 7.76
N ILE A 34 -7.31 1.90 8.39
CA ILE A 34 -5.95 1.43 8.69
C ILE A 34 -6.00 0.17 9.56
N VAL A 35 -6.86 0.15 10.58
CA VAL A 35 -7.02 -1.00 11.49
C VAL A 35 -7.62 -2.19 10.74
N GLU A 36 -8.65 -1.96 9.94
CA GLU A 36 -9.33 -3.00 9.16
C GLU A 36 -8.38 -3.61 8.11
N PHE A 37 -7.56 -2.79 7.47
CA PHE A 37 -6.74 -3.17 6.32
C PHE A 37 -5.32 -3.59 6.68
N ALA A 38 -4.85 -3.36 7.92
CA ALA A 38 -3.53 -3.79 8.38
C ALA A 38 -3.27 -5.30 8.16
N ARG A 39 -4.30 -6.14 8.38
CA ARG A 39 -4.20 -7.60 8.18
C ARG A 39 -4.06 -7.99 6.70
N LEU A 40 -4.79 -7.30 5.83
CA LEU A 40 -4.77 -7.53 4.37
C LEU A 40 -3.48 -7.01 3.74
N LEU A 41 -2.87 -5.97 4.33
CA LEU A 41 -1.57 -5.46 3.95
C LEU A 41 -0.41 -6.40 4.29
N GLY A 42 -0.51 -7.20 5.35
CA GLY A 42 0.44 -8.29 5.59
C GLY A 42 0.53 -9.24 4.39
N ALA A 43 -0.59 -9.49 3.69
CA ALA A 43 -0.57 -10.24 2.45
C ALA A 43 0.04 -9.45 1.28
N LEU A 44 -0.11 -8.12 1.22
CA LEU A 44 0.56 -7.29 0.21
C LEU A 44 2.08 -7.14 0.46
N ALA A 45 2.53 -7.27 1.71
CA ALA A 45 3.93 -7.15 2.13
C ALA A 45 4.82 -8.32 1.68
N ALA A 46 4.26 -9.33 1.01
CA ALA A 46 5.04 -10.36 0.30
C ALA A 46 5.79 -9.81 -0.93
N ALA A 47 5.59 -8.53 -1.26
CA ALA A 47 6.31 -7.84 -2.30
C ALA A 47 7.65 -7.32 -1.78
N ASP A 48 8.71 -7.47 -2.57
CA ASP A 48 10.09 -7.07 -2.28
C ASP A 48 10.29 -5.53 -2.33
N ARG A 49 9.38 -4.77 -1.69
CA ARG A 49 9.38 -3.31 -1.68
C ARG A 49 8.85 -2.73 -0.37
N PRO A 50 9.27 -1.50 -0.01
CA PRO A 50 8.68 -0.78 1.10
C PRO A 50 7.19 -0.45 0.87
N ILE A 51 6.34 -0.80 1.83
CA ILE A 51 4.90 -0.45 1.83
C ILE A 51 4.55 0.22 3.15
N LYS A 52 3.84 1.36 3.12
CA LYS A 52 3.41 2.07 4.33
C LYS A 52 2.04 2.73 4.17
N MET A 53 1.24 2.67 5.24
CA MET A 53 -0.05 3.36 5.33
C MET A 53 0.09 4.71 6.01
N PHE A 54 -0.77 5.65 5.61
CA PHE A 54 -0.85 7.00 6.16
C PHE A 54 -2.31 7.42 6.32
N SER A 55 -2.58 8.25 7.33
CA SER A 55 -3.89 8.90 7.49
C SER A 55 -4.03 10.19 6.68
N GLY A 56 -2.98 10.60 5.96
CA GLY A 56 -3.01 11.83 5.17
C GLY A 56 -1.98 11.87 4.04
N LEU A 57 -2.38 12.54 2.94
CA LEU A 57 -1.59 12.67 1.70
C LEU A 57 -0.22 13.31 1.91
N ARG A 58 -0.12 14.35 2.75
CA ARG A 58 1.15 15.07 2.97
C ARG A 58 2.25 14.15 3.51
N GLN A 59 1.91 13.29 4.47
CA GLN A 59 2.86 12.36 5.09
C GLN A 59 3.28 11.28 4.10
N ALA A 60 2.32 10.76 3.32
CA ALA A 60 2.58 9.78 2.27
C ALA A 60 3.57 10.32 1.22
N HIS A 61 3.34 11.54 0.72
CA HIS A 61 4.23 12.15 -0.26
C HIS A 61 5.63 12.42 0.29
N SER A 62 5.72 12.93 1.52
CA SER A 62 7.02 13.17 2.15
C SER A 62 7.81 11.86 2.29
N TRP A 63 7.16 10.78 2.74
CA TRP A 63 7.81 9.48 2.86
C TRP A 63 8.28 8.93 1.52
N LEU A 64 7.45 9.00 0.47
CA LEU A 64 7.85 8.59 -0.88
C LEU A 64 9.05 9.39 -1.41
N GLY A 65 9.15 10.68 -1.06
CA GLY A 65 10.32 11.50 -1.37
C GLY A 65 11.61 10.96 -0.75
N TYR A 66 11.56 10.48 0.49
CA TYR A 66 12.71 9.85 1.17
C TYR A 66 13.09 8.48 0.60
N GLN A 67 12.14 7.73 0.03
CA GLN A 67 12.40 6.40 -0.54
C GLN A 67 13.16 6.45 -1.88
N LYS A 68 13.24 7.61 -2.53
CA LYS A 68 13.95 7.81 -3.81
C LYS A 68 15.42 8.23 -3.64
N SER A 69 15.92 8.29 -2.40
CA SER A 69 17.25 8.78 -2.06
C SER A 69 18.25 7.67 -1.77
#